data_AF-A0A7R9B8T8-F1
#
_entry.id   AF-A0A7R9B8T8-F1
#
_cell.length_a   1.000
_cell.length_b   1.000
_cell.length_c   1.000
_cell.angle_alpha   90.00
_cell.angle_beta   90.00
_cell.angle_gamma   90.00
#
_symmetry.space_group_name_H-M   'P 1'
#
loop_
_entity.id
_entity.type
_entity.pdbx_description
1 polymer ?
#
loop_
_entity_poly.entity_id
_entity_poly.type
_entity_poly.pdbx_seq_one_letter_code
_entity_poly.pdbx_strand_id
1 'polypeptide(L)'
;MAEGYVMFEVSYGETRYNWKGKYFIETPATAIERIRFETRDVHERSPAEIKISWNAQNLTTNLNAPITISLWGYRETTIRPERLYIDVIERSASNTGSYVISPANYRTRNNLATRDLQFGFIMINLTNPVNYEGLTISPELWSRPIPLGWYFNAQWERQYGSMWSQTLCNNWLTNDRYLKNFAADVPQCPCILEHALNDKGRFMPDYDCDKDINRDCFYHRGAMHCVRSGAPSMQGSGQQCCYDKNSYLMLTYDQQWGSRPHRSHNLGYLPWNEANKVPTLSHWFHDMVPYYLCCMWQEEQAVGCETYRFERRPTQDCVSYQAPAVGKSRHSRG
;
A
#
# COMPACT_ATOMS: atom_id res chain seq x y z
N MET A 1 17.38 10.14 4.41
CA MET A 1 16.07 10.80 4.56
C MET A 1 15.30 10.51 3.28
N ALA A 2 14.18 9.79 3.39
CA ALA A 2 13.46 9.13 2.28
C ALA A 2 12.40 10.04 1.62
N GLU A 3 12.50 11.33 1.91
CA GLU A 3 11.74 12.44 1.39
C GLU A 3 12.76 13.56 1.22
N GLY A 4 12.76 14.21 0.07
CA GLY A 4 13.79 15.19 -0.22
C GLY A 4 13.70 15.74 -1.63
N TYR A 5 14.38 16.87 -1.80
CA TYR A 5 14.45 17.54 -3.07
C TYR A 5 15.45 16.84 -3.98
N VAL A 6 14.97 16.24 -5.06
CA VAL A 6 15.80 15.83 -6.19
C VAL A 6 15.92 16.99 -7.15
N MET A 7 17.15 17.31 -7.53
CA MET A 7 17.41 18.32 -8.56
C MET A 7 17.29 17.67 -9.92
N PHE A 8 16.35 18.15 -10.73
CA PHE A 8 16.32 17.84 -12.14
C PHE A 8 16.86 19.03 -12.91
N GLU A 9 17.71 18.72 -13.89
CA GLU A 9 18.20 19.68 -14.86
C GLU A 9 17.75 19.19 -16.24
N VAL A 10 16.92 20.00 -16.91
CA VAL A 10 16.38 19.69 -18.24
C VAL A 10 17.02 20.64 -19.25
N SER A 11 17.61 20.08 -20.30
CA SER A 11 18.13 20.81 -21.45
C SER A 11 17.28 20.50 -22.69
N TYR A 12 17.04 21.50 -23.51
CA TYR A 12 16.40 21.35 -24.81
C TYR A 12 17.31 21.97 -25.88
N GLY A 13 17.69 21.17 -26.89
CA GLY A 13 18.68 21.59 -27.90
C GLY A 13 20.13 21.56 -27.39
N GLU A 14 20.99 22.42 -27.96
CA GLU A 14 22.42 22.49 -27.64
C GLU A 14 22.74 23.31 -26.37
N THR A 15 21.74 23.94 -25.76
CA THR A 15 21.94 24.75 -24.56
C THR A 15 21.95 23.89 -23.29
N ARG A 16 22.99 24.07 -22.49
CA ARG A 16 23.19 23.34 -21.24
C ARG A 16 22.28 23.91 -20.15
N TYR A 17 21.30 23.11 -19.71
CA TYR A 17 20.40 23.34 -18.56
C TYR A 17 19.39 24.49 -18.71
N ASN A 18 18.46 24.37 -19.65
CA ASN A 18 17.36 25.33 -19.86
C ASN A 18 16.42 25.46 -18.65
N TRP A 19 16.36 24.43 -17.81
CA TRP A 19 15.48 24.44 -16.65
C TRP A 19 16.08 23.62 -15.50
N LYS A 20 16.13 24.21 -14.31
CA LYS A 20 16.57 23.54 -13.07
C LYS A 20 15.46 23.65 -12.04
N GLY A 21 15.07 22.51 -11.48
CA GLY A 21 14.03 22.45 -10.46
C GLY A 21 14.34 21.46 -9.35
N LYS A 22 13.87 21.77 -8.15
CA LYS A 22 13.89 20.88 -6.99
C LYS A 22 12.51 20.22 -6.87
N TYR A 23 12.46 18.91 -6.97
CA TYR A 23 11.22 18.13 -6.85
C TYR A 23 11.23 17.30 -5.60
N PHE A 24 10.13 17.36 -4.86
CA PHE A 24 9.93 16.49 -3.72
C PHE A 24 9.37 15.15 -4.22
N ILE A 25 10.07 14.05 -3.90
CA ILE A 25 9.59 12.71 -4.22
C ILE A 25 8.71 12.25 -3.05
N GLU A 26 7.43 12.03 -3.34
CA GLU A 26 6.45 11.46 -2.41
C GLU A 26 6.31 9.96 -2.66
N THR A 27 5.95 9.22 -1.62
CA THR A 27 5.59 7.80 -1.75
C THR A 27 4.21 7.67 -2.40
N PRO A 28 3.90 6.55 -3.10
CA PRO A 28 2.56 6.33 -3.64
C PRO A 28 1.43 6.41 -2.59
N ALA A 29 1.72 6.10 -1.32
CA ALA A 29 0.77 6.22 -0.22
C ALA A 29 0.47 7.68 0.17
N THR A 30 1.47 8.57 0.10
CA THR A 30 1.31 10.00 0.44
C THR A 30 0.92 10.86 -0.75
N ALA A 31 1.18 10.38 -1.97
CA ALA A 31 0.77 11.04 -3.19
C ALA A 31 -0.76 11.20 -3.30
N ILE A 32 -1.17 12.25 -4.00
CA ILE A 32 -2.58 12.55 -4.25
C ILE A 32 -3.23 11.40 -5.03
N GLU A 33 -4.30 10.83 -4.46
CA GLU A 33 -5.09 9.81 -5.10
C GLU A 33 -5.87 10.37 -6.30
N ARG A 34 -5.51 9.90 -7.50
CA ARG A 34 -6.12 10.36 -8.77
C ARG A 34 -7.33 9.52 -9.20
N ILE A 35 -7.37 8.25 -8.81
CA ILE A 35 -8.49 7.34 -9.00
C ILE A 35 -8.98 6.93 -7.61
N ARG A 36 -10.23 7.25 -7.30
CA ARG A 36 -10.87 6.96 -6.02
C ARG A 36 -11.88 5.84 -6.17
N PHE A 37 -12.05 5.06 -5.11
CA PHE A 37 -13.09 4.03 -5.01
C PHE A 37 -14.25 4.57 -4.17
N GLU A 38 -15.47 4.45 -4.67
CA GLU A 38 -16.66 4.93 -3.94
C GLU A 38 -16.98 4.05 -2.72
N THR A 39 -16.67 2.76 -2.83
CA THR A 39 -16.90 1.73 -1.81
C THR A 39 -15.61 0.96 -1.54
N ARG A 40 -15.62 0.10 -0.52
CA ARG A 40 -14.50 -0.79 -0.17
C ARG A 40 -14.51 -2.10 -0.96
N ASP A 41 -15.40 -2.26 -1.95
CA ASP A 41 -15.63 -3.51 -2.68
C ASP A 41 -14.36 -4.02 -3.39
N VAL A 42 -13.45 -3.11 -3.78
CA VAL A 42 -12.14 -3.46 -4.37
C VAL A 42 -11.28 -4.34 -3.45
N HIS A 43 -11.55 -4.34 -2.15
CA HIS A 43 -10.84 -5.12 -1.15
C HIS A 43 -11.42 -6.53 -0.94
N GLU A 44 -12.57 -6.83 -1.56
CA GLU A 44 -13.23 -8.12 -1.47
C GLU A 44 -12.67 -9.16 -2.46
N ARG A 45 -12.90 -10.44 -2.17
CA ARG A 45 -12.50 -11.54 -3.06
C ARG A 45 -13.32 -11.61 -4.34
N SER A 46 -14.62 -11.34 -4.25
CA SER A 46 -15.56 -11.52 -5.36
C SER A 46 -16.70 -10.51 -5.28
N PRO A 47 -16.41 -9.20 -5.34
CA PRO A 47 -17.45 -8.18 -5.32
C PRO A 47 -18.33 -8.26 -6.58
N ALA A 48 -19.57 -7.80 -6.49
CA ALA A 48 -20.50 -7.75 -7.62
C ALA A 48 -20.11 -6.63 -8.62
N GLU A 49 -19.75 -5.47 -8.09
CA GLU A 49 -19.32 -4.29 -8.84
C GLU A 49 -18.24 -3.54 -8.07
N ILE A 50 -17.37 -2.80 -8.78
CA ILE A 50 -16.39 -1.88 -8.19
C ILE A 50 -16.56 -0.54 -8.90
N LYS A 51 -16.92 0.49 -8.13
CA LYS A 51 -17.13 1.85 -8.66
C LYS A 51 -15.88 2.70 -8.46
N ILE A 52 -15.35 3.19 -9.57
CA ILE A 52 -14.20 4.10 -9.59
C ILE A 52 -14.60 5.47 -10.11
N SER A 53 -14.00 6.50 -9.53
CA SER A 53 -14.15 7.89 -9.96
C SER A 53 -12.81 8.59 -10.10
N TRP A 54 -12.73 9.54 -11.02
CA TRP A 54 -11.55 10.37 -11.25
C TRP A 54 -11.95 11.76 -11.74
N ASN A 55 -11.04 12.72 -11.64
CA ASN A 55 -11.23 14.01 -12.29
C ASN A 55 -10.91 13.89 -13.80
N ALA A 56 -11.93 13.93 -14.64
CA ALA A 56 -11.82 13.83 -16.10
C ALA A 56 -10.87 14.88 -16.71
N GLN A 57 -10.80 16.07 -16.11
CA GLN A 57 -9.95 17.19 -16.57
C GLN A 57 -8.45 16.90 -16.41
N ASN A 58 -8.07 15.95 -15.55
CA ASN A 58 -6.66 15.56 -15.42
C ASN A 58 -6.16 14.78 -16.65
N LEU A 59 -7.07 14.26 -17.48
CA LEU A 59 -6.74 13.58 -18.73
C LEU A 59 -6.86 14.55 -19.91
N THR A 60 -8.01 15.18 -20.06
CA THR A 60 -8.26 16.15 -21.14
C THR A 60 -9.45 17.04 -20.78
N THR A 61 -9.52 18.21 -21.40
CA THR A 61 -10.71 19.07 -21.38
C THR A 61 -11.85 18.49 -22.22
N ASN A 62 -11.57 17.58 -23.15
CA ASN A 62 -12.57 16.91 -23.99
C ASN A 62 -13.19 15.69 -23.31
N LEU A 63 -14.38 15.86 -22.73
CA LEU A 63 -15.09 14.78 -22.01
C LEU A 63 -15.53 13.62 -22.92
N ASN A 64 -15.57 13.82 -24.24
CA ASN A 64 -15.95 12.79 -25.20
C ASN A 64 -14.75 11.93 -25.66
N ALA A 65 -13.52 12.28 -25.25
CA ALA A 65 -12.35 11.50 -25.63
C ALA A 65 -12.45 10.07 -25.04
N PRO A 66 -12.22 9.02 -25.86
CA PRO A 66 -12.21 7.65 -25.37
C PRO A 66 -10.98 7.40 -24.50
N ILE A 67 -11.22 6.77 -23.36
CA ILE A 67 -10.19 6.35 -22.41
C ILE A 67 -10.07 4.83 -22.36
N THR A 68 -8.85 4.38 -22.11
CA THR A 68 -8.52 2.99 -21.81
C THR A 68 -8.27 2.86 -20.31
N ILE A 69 -8.92 1.87 -19.71
CA ILE A 69 -8.74 1.48 -18.32
C ILE A 69 -7.99 0.15 -18.33
N SER A 70 -6.78 0.14 -17.77
CA SER A 70 -5.91 -1.03 -17.74
C SER A 70 -5.56 -1.45 -16.33
N LEU A 71 -5.28 -2.73 -16.18
CA LEU A 71 -4.86 -3.36 -14.94
C LEU A 71 -3.38 -3.69 -15.00
N TRP A 72 -2.66 -3.28 -13.97
CA TRP A 72 -1.24 -3.52 -13.79
C TRP A 72 -1.02 -4.24 -12.47
N GLY A 73 0.06 -5.00 -12.37
CA GLY A 73 0.46 -5.63 -11.12
C GLY A 73 1.93 -5.42 -10.82
N TYR A 74 2.33 -5.84 -9.63
CA TYR A 74 3.68 -5.67 -9.13
C TYR A 74 4.17 -6.93 -8.41
N ARG A 75 5.46 -7.26 -8.58
CA ARG A 75 6.12 -8.35 -7.86
C ARG A 75 7.58 -8.08 -7.58
N GLU A 76 8.08 -8.79 -6.58
CA GLU A 76 9.49 -8.77 -6.14
C GLU A 76 10.05 -10.19 -6.04
N THR A 77 9.87 -10.99 -7.09
CA THR A 77 10.38 -12.38 -7.14
C THR A 77 11.88 -12.46 -7.39
N THR A 78 12.48 -11.42 -7.98
CA THR A 78 13.92 -11.28 -8.17
C THR A 78 14.44 -10.04 -7.42
N ILE A 79 15.76 -9.84 -7.41
CA ILE A 79 16.38 -8.63 -6.84
C ILE A 79 15.81 -7.36 -7.49
N ARG A 80 15.43 -7.43 -8.78
CA ARG A 80 14.85 -6.31 -9.50
C ARG A 80 13.32 -6.36 -9.41
N PRO A 81 12.68 -5.35 -8.83
CA PRO A 81 11.22 -5.27 -8.77
C PRO A 81 10.64 -5.06 -10.18
N GLU A 82 9.48 -5.65 -10.44
CA GLU A 82 8.83 -5.60 -11.75
C GLU A 82 7.40 -5.08 -11.63
N ARG A 83 7.08 -4.08 -12.47
CA ARG A 83 5.70 -3.64 -12.73
C ARG A 83 5.25 -4.18 -14.07
N LEU A 84 4.21 -5.01 -14.07
CA LEU A 84 3.78 -5.77 -15.24
C LEU A 84 2.35 -5.39 -15.64
N TYR A 85 2.13 -5.33 -16.94
CA TYR A 85 0.80 -5.18 -17.51
C TYR A 85 0.03 -6.50 -17.39
N ILE A 86 -1.22 -6.46 -16.92
CA ILE A 86 -2.06 -7.66 -16.73
C ILE A 86 -3.07 -7.75 -17.86
N ASP A 87 -3.94 -6.75 -17.99
CA ASP A 87 -5.06 -6.77 -18.94
C ASP A 87 -5.71 -5.40 -19.16
N VAL A 88 -6.56 -5.29 -20.17
CA VAL A 88 -7.48 -4.16 -20.35
C VAL A 88 -8.81 -4.46 -19.67
N ILE A 89 -9.21 -3.58 -18.74
CA ILE A 89 -10.52 -3.59 -18.11
C ILE A 89 -11.57 -3.06 -19.09
N GLU A 90 -11.28 -1.92 -19.73
CA GLU A 90 -12.11 -1.26 -20.75
C GLU A 90 -11.24 -0.55 -21.79
N ARG A 91 -11.53 -0.68 -23.09
CA ARG A 91 -10.73 -0.10 -24.18
C ARG A 91 -11.22 1.28 -24.63
N SER A 92 -12.50 1.57 -24.45
CA SER A 92 -13.10 2.79 -24.98
C SER A 92 -14.23 3.31 -24.10
N ALA A 93 -13.94 3.52 -22.82
CA ALA A 93 -14.87 4.22 -21.93
C ALA A 93 -14.91 5.72 -22.29
N SER A 94 -16.06 6.35 -22.07
CA SER A 94 -16.16 7.81 -22.15
C SER A 94 -15.49 8.46 -20.94
N ASN A 95 -14.84 9.61 -21.12
CA ASN A 95 -14.19 10.36 -20.03
C ASN A 95 -15.20 11.16 -19.19
N THR A 96 -16.17 10.46 -18.60
CA THR A 96 -17.23 11.06 -17.76
C THR A 96 -16.82 11.26 -16.30
N GLY A 97 -15.64 10.76 -15.90
CA GLY A 97 -15.13 10.84 -14.53
C GLY A 97 -15.59 9.71 -13.60
N SER A 98 -16.32 8.71 -14.12
CA SER A 98 -16.72 7.53 -13.35
C SER A 98 -16.79 6.28 -14.24
N TYR A 99 -16.54 5.11 -13.67
CA TYR A 99 -16.69 3.83 -14.35
C TYR A 99 -17.05 2.72 -13.34
N VAL A 100 -17.89 1.79 -13.77
CA VAL A 100 -18.29 0.63 -12.96
C VAL A 100 -17.66 -0.62 -13.53
N ILE A 101 -16.74 -1.20 -12.79
CA ILE A 101 -16.08 -2.46 -13.13
C ILE A 101 -16.99 -3.59 -12.68
N SER A 102 -17.29 -4.53 -13.58
CA SER A 102 -18.05 -5.75 -13.28
C SER A 102 -17.12 -6.97 -13.32
N PRO A 103 -16.62 -7.48 -12.17
CA PRO A 103 -15.68 -8.60 -12.13
C PRO A 103 -16.17 -9.87 -12.82
N ALA A 104 -17.50 -10.07 -12.90
CA ALA A 104 -18.11 -11.18 -13.63
C ALA A 104 -17.66 -11.27 -15.09
N ASN A 105 -17.34 -10.13 -15.73
CA ASN A 105 -16.89 -10.10 -17.13
C ASN A 105 -15.50 -10.72 -17.33
N TYR A 106 -14.71 -10.87 -16.26
CA TYR A 106 -13.34 -11.38 -16.31
C TYR A 106 -13.22 -12.83 -15.88
N ARG A 107 -14.32 -13.46 -15.48
CA ARG A 107 -14.34 -14.81 -14.89
C ARG A 107 -13.75 -15.89 -15.81
N THR A 108 -13.89 -15.72 -17.13
CA THR A 108 -13.39 -16.64 -18.16
C THR A 108 -11.97 -16.33 -18.62
N ARG A 109 -11.41 -15.16 -18.27
CA ARG A 109 -10.05 -14.77 -18.67
C ARG A 109 -9.00 -15.66 -17.99
N ASN A 110 -7.82 -15.76 -18.59
CA ASN A 110 -6.73 -16.58 -18.08
C ASN A 110 -5.37 -15.95 -18.42
N ASN A 111 -4.81 -15.18 -17.49
CA ASN A 111 -3.54 -14.46 -17.65
C ASN A 111 -2.41 -15.30 -17.01
N LEU A 112 -2.06 -16.43 -17.65
CA LEU A 112 -1.12 -17.42 -17.09
C LEU A 112 0.24 -16.82 -16.67
N ALA A 113 0.75 -15.85 -17.42
CA ALA A 113 2.08 -15.25 -17.18
C ALA A 113 2.12 -14.25 -16.01
N THR A 114 0.96 -13.75 -15.56
CA THR A 114 0.84 -12.71 -14.51
C THR A 114 -0.05 -13.15 -13.35
N ARG A 115 -0.43 -14.43 -13.31
CA ARG A 115 -1.29 -15.01 -12.28
C ARG A 115 -0.63 -15.07 -10.89
N ASP A 116 0.69 -14.89 -10.82
CA ASP A 116 1.45 -14.76 -9.56
C ASP A 116 1.26 -13.39 -8.89
N LEU A 117 0.75 -12.38 -9.61
CA LEU A 117 0.55 -11.03 -9.09
C LEU A 117 -0.65 -10.98 -8.14
N GLN A 118 -0.41 -10.59 -6.89
CA GLN A 118 -1.43 -10.59 -5.83
C GLN A 118 -2.00 -9.19 -5.55
N PHE A 119 -1.28 -8.14 -5.94
CA PHE A 119 -1.73 -6.75 -5.87
C PHE A 119 -1.26 -5.96 -7.08
N GLY A 120 -1.88 -4.80 -7.28
CA GLY A 120 -1.67 -4.00 -8.47
C GLY A 120 -2.36 -2.65 -8.44
N PHE A 121 -2.60 -2.13 -9.64
CA PHE A 121 -3.07 -0.76 -9.86
C PHE A 121 -4.03 -0.73 -11.04
N ILE A 122 -4.96 0.22 -10.98
CA ILE A 122 -5.72 0.65 -12.14
C ILE A 122 -5.01 1.85 -12.74
N MET A 123 -4.82 1.82 -14.05
CA MET A 123 -4.28 2.93 -14.82
C MET A 123 -5.30 3.36 -15.87
N ILE A 124 -5.57 4.67 -15.93
CA ILE A 124 -6.44 5.28 -16.94
C ILE A 124 -5.59 6.20 -17.82
N ASN A 125 -5.70 6.02 -19.14
CA ASN A 125 -5.05 6.87 -20.15
C ASN A 125 -5.99 7.10 -21.35
N LEU A 126 -5.63 8.04 -22.24
CA LEU A 126 -6.34 8.28 -23.48
C LEU A 126 -6.08 7.13 -24.46
N THR A 127 -7.12 6.58 -25.08
CA THR A 127 -6.99 5.45 -26.02
C THR A 127 -6.20 5.86 -27.26
N ASN A 128 -6.37 7.09 -27.73
CA ASN A 128 -5.61 7.63 -28.86
C ASN A 128 -5.27 9.12 -28.64
N PRO A 129 -4.17 9.43 -27.95
CA PRO A 129 -3.82 10.80 -27.58
C PRO A 129 -3.53 11.69 -28.81
N VAL A 130 -3.00 11.11 -29.88
CA VAL A 130 -2.63 11.85 -31.10
C VAL A 130 -3.87 12.31 -31.86
N ASN A 131 -4.83 11.41 -32.06
CA ASN A 131 -6.00 11.73 -32.89
C ASN A 131 -7.01 12.65 -32.19
N TYR A 132 -7.10 12.59 -30.87
CA TYR A 132 -8.08 13.37 -30.12
C TYR A 132 -7.55 14.71 -29.61
N GLU A 133 -6.25 14.81 -29.34
CA GLU A 133 -5.65 15.99 -28.69
C GLU A 133 -4.31 16.43 -29.29
N GLY A 134 -3.83 15.76 -30.35
CA GLY A 134 -2.50 16.03 -30.91
C GLY A 134 -1.34 15.71 -29.95
N LEU A 135 -1.61 14.95 -28.88
CA LEU A 135 -0.63 14.64 -27.85
C LEU A 135 0.23 13.44 -28.25
N THR A 136 1.55 13.59 -28.14
CA THR A 136 2.52 12.49 -28.36
C THR A 136 2.63 11.56 -27.16
N ILE A 137 2.31 12.06 -25.96
CA ILE A 137 2.32 11.30 -24.70
C ILE A 137 0.95 11.48 -24.05
N SER A 138 0.28 10.37 -23.75
CA SER A 138 -0.99 10.43 -23.01
C SER A 138 -0.72 10.76 -21.54
N PRO A 139 -1.53 11.61 -20.91
CA PRO A 139 -1.58 11.68 -19.45
C PRO A 139 -2.05 10.34 -18.89
N GLU A 140 -1.55 10.02 -17.69
CA GLU A 140 -1.84 8.78 -16.98
C GLU A 140 -2.34 9.10 -15.56
N LEU A 141 -3.43 8.44 -15.19
CA LEU A 141 -3.93 8.41 -13.81
C LEU A 141 -3.67 7.02 -13.26
N TRP A 142 -3.16 6.97 -12.03
CA TRP A 142 -2.88 5.73 -11.31
C TRP A 142 -3.71 5.71 -10.03
N SER A 143 -4.27 4.54 -9.70
CA SER A 143 -4.87 4.28 -8.40
C SER A 143 -3.80 4.08 -7.34
N ARG A 144 -4.21 4.12 -6.07
CA ARG A 144 -3.43 3.50 -4.99
C ARG A 144 -3.32 1.97 -5.22
N PRO A 145 -2.35 1.30 -4.56
CA PRO A 145 -2.27 -0.15 -4.68
C PRO A 145 -3.57 -0.80 -4.17
N ILE A 146 -4.01 -1.82 -4.89
CA ILE A 146 -5.23 -2.58 -4.61
C ILE A 146 -4.93 -4.08 -4.66
N PRO A 147 -5.62 -4.89 -3.84
CA PRO A 147 -5.51 -6.33 -3.99
C PRO A 147 -6.15 -6.77 -5.30
N LEU A 148 -5.61 -7.82 -5.92
CA LEU A 148 -6.11 -8.35 -7.20
C LEU A 148 -7.04 -9.55 -7.03
N GLY A 149 -7.54 -9.78 -5.80
CA GLY A 149 -8.48 -10.85 -5.48
C GLY A 149 -9.71 -10.82 -6.38
N TRP A 150 -10.39 -9.67 -6.46
CA TRP A 150 -11.57 -9.49 -7.31
C TRP A 150 -11.36 -9.85 -8.79
N TYR A 151 -10.14 -9.66 -9.33
CA TYR A 151 -9.81 -9.95 -10.72
C TYR A 151 -9.38 -11.40 -10.93
N PHE A 152 -8.45 -11.89 -10.09
CA PHE A 152 -7.87 -13.22 -10.24
C PHE A 152 -8.66 -14.34 -9.55
N ASN A 153 -9.72 -14.03 -8.78
CA ASN A 153 -10.49 -15.01 -8.00
C ASN A 153 -10.81 -16.28 -8.80
N ALA A 154 -11.43 -16.15 -9.97
CA ALA A 154 -11.80 -17.30 -10.81
C ALA A 154 -10.58 -18.04 -11.41
N GLN A 155 -9.45 -17.35 -11.59
CA GLN A 155 -8.22 -17.93 -12.14
C GLN A 155 -7.47 -18.73 -11.06
N TRP A 156 -7.41 -18.19 -9.84
CA TRP A 156 -6.83 -18.86 -8.67
C TRP A 156 -7.70 -20.01 -8.20
N GLU A 157 -9.03 -19.88 -8.23
CA GLU A 157 -9.95 -20.97 -7.91
C GLU A 157 -9.77 -22.16 -8.86
N ARG A 158 -9.55 -21.92 -10.16
CA ARG A 158 -9.22 -22.97 -11.13
C ARG A 158 -7.88 -23.65 -10.87
N GLN A 159 -6.92 -22.95 -10.26
CA GLN A 159 -5.57 -23.48 -10.03
C GLN A 159 -5.44 -24.19 -8.68
N TYR A 160 -5.95 -23.58 -7.60
CA TYR A 160 -5.74 -24.00 -6.22
C TYR A 160 -7.03 -24.51 -5.55
N GLY A 161 -8.18 -24.41 -6.22
CA GLY A 161 -9.49 -24.77 -5.68
C GLY A 161 -10.16 -23.63 -4.91
N SER A 162 -11.28 -23.94 -4.25
CA SER A 162 -12.08 -22.96 -3.48
C SER A 162 -11.32 -22.32 -2.32
N MET A 163 -10.30 -23.00 -1.78
CA MET A 163 -9.46 -22.54 -0.67
C MET A 163 -8.16 -21.87 -1.14
N TRP A 164 -8.16 -21.27 -2.33
CA TRP A 164 -6.98 -20.65 -2.92
C TRP A 164 -6.31 -19.61 -2.01
N SER A 165 -7.08 -18.86 -1.21
CA SER A 165 -6.52 -17.85 -0.29
C SER A 165 -5.66 -18.49 0.79
N GLN A 166 -6.09 -19.66 1.30
CA GLN A 166 -5.32 -20.47 2.24
C GLN A 166 -4.05 -21.01 1.60
N THR A 167 -4.11 -21.53 0.37
CA THR A 167 -2.92 -22.02 -0.34
C THR A 167 -1.90 -20.91 -0.56
N LEU A 168 -2.33 -19.73 -1.01
CA LEU A 168 -1.45 -18.58 -1.21
C LEU A 168 -0.88 -18.06 0.12
N CYS A 169 -1.67 -18.04 1.19
CA CYS A 169 -1.19 -17.73 2.54
C CYS A 169 -0.11 -18.72 3.00
N ASN A 170 -0.31 -20.03 2.82
CA ASN A 170 0.67 -21.05 3.20
C ASN A 170 1.98 -20.94 2.41
N ASN A 171 1.89 -20.61 1.12
CA ASN A 171 3.07 -20.35 0.28
C ASN A 171 3.85 -19.13 0.80
N TRP A 172 3.13 -18.05 1.13
CA TRP A 172 3.75 -16.88 1.73
C TRP A 172 4.39 -17.19 3.09
N LEU A 173 3.70 -17.92 3.98
CA LEU A 173 4.21 -18.31 5.30
C LEU A 173 5.52 -19.10 5.17
N THR A 174 5.58 -20.03 4.23
CA THR A 174 6.77 -20.83 3.95
C THR A 174 7.92 -19.93 3.51
N ASN A 175 7.68 -19.00 2.58
CA ASN A 175 8.70 -18.07 2.10
C ASN A 175 9.17 -17.09 3.20
N ASP A 176 8.24 -16.52 3.96
CA ASP A 176 8.56 -15.53 5.00
C ASP A 176 9.33 -16.17 6.16
N ARG A 177 9.14 -17.46 6.46
CA ARG A 177 9.92 -18.22 7.45
C ARG A 177 11.41 -18.36 7.09
N TYR A 178 11.75 -18.38 5.80
CA TYR A 178 13.16 -18.38 5.36
C TYR A 178 13.83 -17.00 5.48
N LEU A 179 13.04 -15.93 5.60
CA LEU A 179 13.56 -14.58 5.77
C LEU A 179 13.91 -14.31 7.23
N LYS A 180 14.91 -13.44 7.44
CA LYS A 180 15.33 -12.99 8.77
C LYS A 180 14.14 -12.39 9.53
N ASN A 181 14.07 -12.71 10.83
CA ASN A 181 13.14 -12.05 11.75
C ASN A 181 13.54 -10.57 11.91
N PHE A 182 12.58 -9.68 11.67
CA PHE A 182 12.77 -8.24 11.74
C PHE A 182 11.99 -7.59 12.89
N ALA A 183 11.07 -8.34 13.53
CA ALA A 183 10.19 -7.80 14.55
C ALA A 183 10.96 -7.31 15.79
N ALA A 184 12.16 -7.85 16.05
CA ALA A 184 13.04 -7.39 17.11
C ALA A 184 13.78 -6.07 16.78
N ASP A 185 13.86 -5.67 15.51
CA ASP A 185 14.61 -4.51 15.04
C ASP A 185 13.76 -3.22 14.98
N VAL A 186 12.48 -3.31 15.32
CA VAL A 186 11.52 -2.20 15.27
C VAL A 186 11.23 -1.67 16.67
N PRO A 187 10.87 -0.36 16.81
CA PRO A 187 10.58 0.22 18.12
C PRO A 187 9.36 -0.44 18.76
N GLN A 188 9.40 -0.57 20.09
CA GLN A 188 8.30 -1.10 20.89
C GLN A 188 7.13 -0.11 20.95
N CYS A 189 5.90 -0.61 20.93
CA CYS A 189 4.73 0.27 21.01
C CYS A 189 4.55 0.84 22.43
N PRO A 190 4.23 2.13 22.58
CA PRO A 190 3.73 2.66 23.83
C PRO A 190 2.46 1.94 24.31
N CYS A 191 2.24 1.81 25.62
CA CYS A 191 1.02 1.17 26.15
C CYS A 191 -0.25 2.01 25.90
N ILE A 192 -0.07 3.34 25.89
CA ILE A 192 -1.17 4.31 25.80
C ILE A 192 -0.93 5.32 24.68
N LEU A 193 -2.02 5.78 24.08
CA LEU A 193 -1.99 6.72 22.96
C LEU A 193 -1.26 8.02 23.29
N GLU A 194 -1.42 8.56 24.50
CA GLU A 194 -0.76 9.81 24.91
C GLU A 194 0.77 9.72 24.83
N HIS A 195 1.35 8.59 25.25
CA HIS A 195 2.79 8.37 25.13
C HIS A 195 3.24 8.32 23.67
N ALA A 196 2.43 7.73 22.79
CA ALA A 196 2.70 7.68 21.36
C ALA A 196 2.70 9.07 20.72
N LEU A 197 1.72 9.92 21.07
CA LEU A 197 1.60 11.28 20.55
C LEU A 197 2.71 12.21 21.04
N ASN A 198 3.24 11.96 22.23
CA ASN A 198 4.36 12.70 22.80
C ASN A 198 5.71 12.24 22.26
N ASP A 199 5.81 11.00 21.76
CA ASP A 199 7.03 10.42 21.21
C ASP A 199 7.19 10.65 19.69
N LYS A 200 7.14 11.93 19.32
CA LYS A 200 7.24 12.39 17.91
C LYS A 200 8.59 12.11 17.26
N GLY A 201 9.61 11.77 18.06
CA GLY A 201 10.94 11.43 17.56
C GLY A 201 10.98 10.04 16.91
N ARG A 202 10.20 9.09 17.45
CA ARG A 202 10.12 7.72 16.93
C ARG A 202 8.86 7.46 16.11
N PHE A 203 7.76 8.11 16.48
CA PHE A 203 6.45 7.85 15.89
C PHE A 203 5.86 9.07 15.19
N MET A 204 5.12 8.81 14.12
CA MET A 204 4.30 9.77 13.39
C MET A 204 2.87 9.24 13.27
N PRO A 205 1.85 10.11 13.15
CA PRO A 205 0.48 9.68 12.88
C PRO A 205 0.38 8.81 11.62
N ASP A 206 -0.48 7.80 11.68
CA ASP A 206 -0.86 7.02 10.51
C ASP A 206 -2.02 7.67 9.77
N TYR A 207 -1.78 8.22 8.58
CA TYR A 207 -2.81 8.92 7.81
C TYR A 207 -4.01 8.05 7.39
N ASP A 208 -3.87 6.72 7.38
CA ASP A 208 -4.97 5.80 7.06
C ASP A 208 -5.85 5.46 8.28
N CYS A 209 -5.39 5.80 9.48
CA CYS A 209 -6.11 5.62 10.74
C CYS A 209 -5.68 6.70 11.75
N ASP A 210 -6.23 7.90 11.56
CA ASP A 210 -5.92 9.08 12.36
C ASP A 210 -7.20 9.72 12.90
N LYS A 211 -7.24 9.96 14.22
CA LYS A 211 -8.39 10.58 14.89
C LYS A 211 -8.79 11.96 14.33
N ASP A 212 -7.89 12.69 13.68
CA ASP A 212 -8.12 14.06 13.23
C ASP A 212 -8.43 14.10 11.72
N ILE A 213 -7.79 13.25 10.91
CA ILE A 213 -7.92 13.22 9.45
C ILE A 213 -8.84 12.08 8.96
N ASN A 214 -8.69 10.86 9.49
CA ASN A 214 -9.39 9.67 8.99
C ASN A 214 -9.68 8.63 10.09
N ARG A 215 -10.93 8.59 10.54
CA ARG A 215 -11.38 7.72 11.65
C ARG A 215 -11.87 6.33 11.22
N ASP A 216 -11.89 6.02 9.92
CA ASP A 216 -12.45 4.74 9.42
C ASP A 216 -11.58 3.54 9.80
N CYS A 217 -10.25 3.73 9.85
CA CYS A 217 -9.30 2.72 10.32
C CYS A 217 -9.53 1.33 9.71
N PHE A 218 -9.71 1.27 8.37
CA PHE A 218 -10.18 0.07 7.66
C PHE A 218 -9.40 -1.23 8.00
N TYR A 219 -8.08 -1.13 8.14
CA TYR A 219 -7.21 -2.27 8.47
C TYR A 219 -7.07 -2.56 9.97
N HIS A 220 -7.64 -1.71 10.84
CA HIS A 220 -7.53 -1.78 12.29
C HIS A 220 -8.90 -1.44 12.92
N ARG A 221 -9.91 -2.27 12.64
CA ARG A 221 -11.27 -2.05 13.15
C ARG A 221 -11.26 -1.94 14.67
N GLY A 222 -11.94 -0.90 15.19
CA GLY A 222 -11.99 -0.61 16.62
C GLY A 222 -10.88 0.34 17.12
N ALA A 223 -9.87 0.63 16.29
CA ALA A 223 -8.88 1.66 16.59
C ALA A 223 -9.49 3.06 16.46
N MET A 224 -9.04 4.00 17.30
CA MET A 224 -9.30 5.43 17.13
C MET A 224 -8.16 6.17 16.46
N HIS A 225 -6.93 5.73 16.68
CA HIS A 225 -5.73 6.34 16.11
C HIS A 225 -4.60 5.32 16.09
N CYS A 226 -3.85 5.28 15.00
CA CYS A 226 -2.61 4.55 14.89
C CYS A 226 -1.46 5.53 14.70
N VAL A 227 -0.30 5.15 15.23
CA VAL A 227 0.98 5.76 14.89
C VAL A 227 1.83 4.75 14.15
N ARG A 228 2.73 5.23 13.31
CA ARG A 228 3.75 4.43 12.65
C ARG A 228 5.14 4.95 12.98
N SER A 229 6.17 4.13 12.85
CA SER A 229 7.55 4.59 12.95
C SER A 229 7.80 5.73 11.93
N GLY A 230 8.47 6.80 12.34
CA GLY A 230 8.76 7.93 11.46
C GLY A 230 9.85 7.65 10.41
N ALA A 231 10.68 6.64 10.66
CA ALA A 231 11.75 6.22 9.77
C ALA A 231 11.87 4.69 9.75
N PRO A 232 12.37 4.10 8.63
CA PRO A 232 12.70 2.68 8.58
C PRO A 232 13.81 2.34 9.58
N SER A 233 13.78 1.10 10.08
CA SER A 233 14.89 0.50 10.83
C SER A 233 16.12 0.32 9.93
N MET A 234 17.24 -0.11 10.52
CA MET A 234 18.47 -0.42 9.78
C MET A 234 18.30 -1.49 8.70
N GLN A 235 17.22 -2.28 8.77
CA GLN A 235 16.90 -3.33 7.79
C GLN A 235 15.71 -2.95 6.89
N GLY A 236 15.20 -1.73 7.00
CA GLY A 236 14.08 -1.26 6.20
C GLY A 236 12.70 -1.54 6.79
N SER A 237 12.62 -2.02 8.03
CA SER A 237 11.34 -2.39 8.68
C SER A 237 10.68 -1.22 9.41
N GLY A 238 9.40 -1.34 9.69
CA GLY A 238 8.61 -0.33 10.39
C GLY A 238 7.72 -0.90 11.47
N GLN A 239 7.21 -0.02 12.32
CA GLN A 239 6.23 -0.38 13.35
C GLN A 239 4.93 0.37 13.10
N GLN A 240 3.79 -0.27 13.35
CA GLN A 240 2.47 0.38 13.42
C GLN A 240 1.79 0.01 14.75
N CYS A 241 1.48 1.03 15.55
CA CYS A 241 0.86 0.90 16.87
C CYS A 241 -0.51 1.57 16.84
N CYS A 242 -1.55 0.78 17.05
CA CYS A 242 -2.95 1.19 17.00
C CYS A 242 -3.57 1.14 18.39
N TYR A 243 -4.37 2.16 18.71
CA TYR A 243 -4.98 2.34 20.02
C TYR A 243 -6.50 2.31 19.91
N ASP A 244 -7.14 1.63 20.85
CA ASP A 244 -8.58 1.48 20.92
C ASP A 244 -9.28 2.76 21.43
N LYS A 245 -10.60 2.66 21.65
CA LYS A 245 -11.41 3.76 22.21
C LYS A 245 -11.02 4.16 23.63
N ASN A 246 -10.42 3.24 24.38
CA ASN A 246 -9.91 3.46 25.73
C ASN A 246 -8.46 3.96 25.73
N SER A 247 -7.89 4.25 24.55
CA SER A 247 -6.51 4.69 24.35
C SER A 247 -5.46 3.66 24.73
N TYR A 248 -5.81 2.37 24.75
CA TYR A 248 -4.88 1.26 25.00
C TYR A 248 -4.41 0.60 23.71
N LEU A 249 -3.16 0.10 23.74
CA LEU A 249 -2.56 -0.61 22.63
C LEU A 249 -3.37 -1.86 22.25
N MET A 250 -3.76 -1.96 20.99
CA MET A 250 -4.43 -3.14 20.45
C MET A 250 -3.39 -4.20 20.07
N LEU A 251 -3.52 -5.42 20.61
CA LEU A 251 -2.60 -6.53 20.34
C LEU A 251 -3.13 -7.45 19.23
N THR A 252 -2.23 -7.94 18.39
CA THR A 252 -2.53 -8.99 17.39
C THR A 252 -2.81 -10.33 18.06
N TYR A 253 -2.41 -10.53 19.31
CA TYR A 253 -2.76 -11.73 20.07
C TYR A 253 -4.26 -11.80 20.34
N ASP A 254 -4.89 -10.68 20.69
CA ASP A 254 -6.31 -10.65 21.07
C ASP A 254 -7.23 -10.58 19.86
N GLN A 255 -6.85 -9.81 18.83
CA GLN A 255 -7.68 -9.59 17.63
C GLN A 255 -6.86 -9.41 16.34
N GLN A 256 -7.45 -9.73 15.18
CA GLN A 256 -6.79 -9.57 13.88
C GLN A 256 -6.57 -8.11 13.44
N TRP A 257 -7.15 -7.17 14.17
CA TRP A 257 -7.11 -5.72 13.94
C TRP A 257 -6.02 -5.02 14.77
N GLY A 258 -5.17 -5.79 15.45
CA GLY A 258 -4.14 -5.28 16.34
C GLY A 258 -2.97 -4.59 15.63
N SER A 259 -2.13 -3.96 16.45
CA SER A 259 -0.88 -3.31 16.08
C SER A 259 0.11 -4.32 15.53
N ARG A 260 0.84 -3.99 14.47
CA ARG A 260 1.75 -4.95 13.82
C ARG A 260 3.03 -4.30 13.33
N PRO A 261 4.16 -5.03 13.40
CA PRO A 261 5.38 -4.63 12.72
C PRO A 261 5.22 -4.90 11.22
N HIS A 262 5.94 -4.15 10.40
CA HIS A 262 5.97 -4.27 8.94
C HIS A 262 7.39 -4.55 8.48
N ARG A 263 7.58 -5.57 7.64
CA ARG A 263 8.91 -5.95 7.13
C ARG A 263 9.51 -4.83 6.30
N SER A 264 8.70 -4.21 5.46
CA SER A 264 9.11 -3.06 4.66
C SER A 264 8.35 -1.83 5.11
N HIS A 265 9.10 -0.80 5.50
CA HIS A 265 8.56 0.50 5.84
C HIS A 265 7.88 1.12 4.62
N ASN A 266 6.77 1.83 4.81
CA ASN A 266 6.04 2.45 3.71
C ASN A 266 6.87 3.51 2.95
N LEU A 267 7.82 4.16 3.64
CA LEU A 267 8.82 5.07 3.02
C LEU A 267 9.93 4.36 2.22
N GLY A 268 9.96 3.02 2.23
CA GLY A 268 11.02 2.22 1.62
C GLY A 268 12.35 2.34 2.38
N TYR A 269 13.40 1.78 1.78
CA TYR A 269 14.77 1.81 2.29
C TYR A 269 15.74 1.95 1.12
N LEU A 270 16.91 2.56 1.32
CA LEU A 270 17.85 2.78 0.22
C LEU A 270 18.65 1.50 -0.09
N PRO A 271 18.93 1.17 -1.37
CA PRO A 271 18.44 1.82 -2.59
C PRO A 271 17.03 1.35 -3.00
N TRP A 272 16.24 2.24 -3.61
CA TRP A 272 14.81 2.01 -3.92
C TRP A 272 14.52 1.19 -5.18
N ASN A 273 15.54 0.63 -5.83
CA ASN A 273 15.42 -0.17 -7.04
C ASN A 273 15.66 -1.66 -6.78
N GLU A 274 15.63 -2.07 -5.52
CA GLU A 274 15.82 -3.45 -5.08
C GLU A 274 14.55 -3.95 -4.38
N ALA A 275 14.35 -5.28 -4.43
CA ALA A 275 13.32 -5.95 -3.65
C ALA A 275 13.43 -5.63 -2.15
N ASN A 276 12.29 -5.64 -1.46
CA ASN A 276 12.08 -5.29 -0.05
C ASN A 276 12.35 -3.81 0.30
N LYS A 277 12.71 -2.96 -0.67
CA LYS A 277 13.18 -1.59 -0.44
C LYS A 277 12.36 -0.52 -1.14
N VAL A 278 11.45 -0.91 -2.04
CA VAL A 278 10.63 0.02 -2.83
C VAL A 278 9.54 0.65 -1.95
N PRO A 279 9.45 2.00 -1.88
CA PRO A 279 8.44 2.68 -1.09
C PRO A 279 7.01 2.28 -1.50
N THR A 280 6.16 2.05 -0.51
CA THR A 280 4.78 1.54 -0.62
C THR A 280 4.64 0.16 -1.28
N LEU A 281 5.35 -0.14 -2.36
CA LEU A 281 5.22 -1.37 -3.13
C LEU A 281 5.77 -2.59 -2.38
N SER A 282 6.96 -2.48 -1.79
CA SER A 282 7.50 -3.56 -0.95
C SER A 282 6.66 -3.78 0.30
N HIS A 283 6.16 -2.70 0.90
CA HIS A 283 5.24 -2.77 2.03
C HIS A 283 3.95 -3.53 1.66
N TRP A 284 3.39 -3.25 0.48
CA TRP A 284 2.23 -3.99 -0.01
C TRP A 284 2.54 -5.47 -0.26
N PHE A 285 3.68 -5.76 -0.90
CA PHE A 285 4.10 -7.12 -1.21
C PHE A 285 4.35 -7.96 0.06
N HIS A 286 5.07 -7.41 1.05
CA HIS A 286 5.52 -8.16 2.22
C HIS A 286 4.57 -8.12 3.42
N ASP A 287 3.67 -7.13 3.52
CA ASP A 287 2.87 -6.92 4.73
C ASP A 287 1.37 -6.81 4.47
N MET A 288 0.94 -6.08 3.43
CA MET A 288 -0.50 -5.89 3.15
C MET A 288 -1.13 -7.09 2.45
N VAL A 289 -0.51 -7.60 1.39
CA VAL A 289 -1.00 -8.76 0.65
C VAL A 289 -1.14 -10.00 1.53
N PRO A 290 -0.15 -10.35 2.37
CA PRO A 290 -0.30 -11.46 3.30
C PRO A 290 -1.45 -11.28 4.28
N TYR A 291 -1.72 -10.05 4.74
CA TYR A 291 -2.86 -9.79 5.59
C TYR A 291 -4.19 -10.06 4.86
N TYR A 292 -4.28 -9.69 3.57
CA TYR A 292 -5.43 -10.05 2.75
C TYR A 292 -5.60 -11.56 2.67
N LEU A 293 -4.55 -12.26 2.26
CA LEU A 293 -4.58 -13.70 2.02
C LEU A 293 -4.85 -14.49 3.29
N CYS A 294 -4.17 -14.16 4.39
CA CYS A 294 -4.17 -14.94 5.62
C CYS A 294 -5.31 -14.58 6.58
N CYS A 295 -5.76 -13.32 6.62
CA CYS A 295 -6.76 -12.87 7.59
C CYS A 295 -8.02 -12.29 6.93
N MET A 296 -7.94 -11.23 6.13
CA MET A 296 -9.15 -10.58 5.57
C MET A 296 -9.99 -11.50 4.68
N TRP A 297 -9.34 -12.42 3.98
CA TRP A 297 -9.94 -13.41 3.09
C TRP A 297 -9.95 -14.80 3.70
N GLN A 298 -9.90 -14.90 5.03
CA GLN A 298 -10.12 -16.13 5.78
C GLN A 298 -10.89 -15.78 7.05
N GLU A 299 -11.15 -16.78 7.89
CA GLU A 299 -11.70 -16.55 9.23
C GLU A 299 -10.57 -16.13 10.18
N GLU A 300 -10.92 -15.42 11.25
CA GLU A 300 -9.95 -14.91 12.21
C GLU A 300 -9.18 -16.04 12.92
N GLN A 301 -9.84 -17.17 13.17
CA GLN A 301 -9.29 -18.38 13.80
C GLN A 301 -8.67 -19.34 12.78
N ALA A 302 -8.55 -18.96 11.51
CA ALA A 302 -7.85 -19.78 10.54
C ALA A 302 -6.37 -19.88 10.94
N VAL A 303 -5.80 -21.09 10.85
CA VAL A 303 -4.39 -21.36 11.20
C VAL A 303 -3.43 -20.37 10.53
N GLY A 304 -3.72 -19.98 9.28
CA GLY A 304 -2.94 -18.99 8.55
C GLY A 304 -2.98 -17.59 9.19
N CYS A 305 -4.14 -17.14 9.67
CA CYS A 305 -4.28 -15.86 10.36
C CYS A 305 -3.60 -15.89 11.74
N GLU A 306 -3.78 -16.97 12.50
CA GLU A 306 -3.12 -17.15 13.80
C GLU A 306 -1.59 -17.16 13.65
N THR A 307 -1.06 -17.92 12.70
CA THR A 307 0.39 -17.95 12.42
C THR A 307 0.88 -16.59 11.97
N TYR A 308 0.14 -15.89 11.11
CA TYR A 308 0.47 -14.51 10.72
C TYR A 308 0.56 -13.60 11.94
N ARG A 309 -0.46 -13.63 12.83
CA ARG A 309 -0.59 -12.72 13.98
C ARG A 309 0.38 -13.02 15.12
N PHE A 310 0.62 -14.29 15.41
CA PHE A 310 1.37 -14.72 16.60
C PHE A 310 2.85 -14.98 16.29
N GLU A 311 3.17 -15.52 15.11
CA GLU A 311 4.56 -15.86 14.76
C GLU A 311 5.22 -14.85 13.83
N ARG A 312 4.49 -14.32 12.84
CA ARG A 312 5.10 -13.55 11.74
C ARG A 312 5.03 -12.05 11.90
N ARG A 313 3.92 -11.55 12.43
CA ARG A 313 3.63 -10.12 12.65
C ARG A 313 3.09 -9.87 14.07
N PRO A 314 3.77 -10.36 15.13
CA PRO A 314 3.33 -10.12 16.50
C PRO A 314 3.51 -8.65 16.88
N THR A 315 2.51 -8.08 17.56
CA THR A 315 2.63 -6.75 18.17
C THR A 315 3.89 -6.67 19.02
N GLN A 316 4.67 -5.61 18.82
CA GLN A 316 5.74 -5.24 19.74
C GLN A 316 5.09 -4.54 20.93
N ASP A 317 4.82 -5.30 21.98
CA ASP A 317 4.10 -4.81 23.14
C ASP A 317 4.88 -3.71 23.90
N CYS A 318 4.26 -3.20 24.94
CA CYS A 318 4.80 -2.05 25.65
C CYS A 318 5.65 -2.41 26.87
N VAL A 319 5.95 -3.69 27.12
CA VAL A 319 6.64 -4.15 28.34
C VAL A 319 8.02 -3.51 28.47
N SER A 320 8.71 -3.32 27.35
CA SER A 320 10.04 -2.69 27.31
C SER A 320 10.05 -1.26 26.73
N TYR A 321 8.88 -0.65 26.57
CA TYR A 321 8.78 0.72 26.08
C TYR A 321 9.34 1.73 27.10
N GLN A 322 10.23 2.60 26.64
CA GLN A 322 10.79 3.69 27.44
C GLN A 322 10.32 5.03 26.89
N ALA A 323 9.57 5.78 27.72
CA ALA A 323 9.11 7.11 27.36
C ALA A 323 10.28 8.06 27.06
N PRO A 324 10.15 8.99 26.10
CA PRO A 324 11.20 9.96 25.80
C PRO A 324 11.50 10.84 27.03
N ALA A 325 12.79 11.08 27.28
CA ALA A 325 13.21 11.96 28.36
C ALA A 325 12.91 13.43 28.02
N VAL A 326 12.28 14.16 28.93
CA VAL A 326 12.12 15.62 28.80
C VAL A 326 13.49 16.27 28.96
N GLY A 327 14.04 16.83 27.89
CA GLY A 327 15.29 17.57 27.92
C GLY A 327 15.15 18.84 28.77
N LYS A 328 15.64 18.81 30.01
CA LYS A 328 15.85 20.05 30.79
C LYS A 328 17.08 20.75 30.20
N SER A 329 16.86 21.75 29.35
CA SER A 329 17.93 22.69 28.98
C SER A 329 18.37 23.42 30.26
N ARG A 330 19.45 22.96 30.90
CA ARG A 330 20.15 23.76 31.89
C ARG A 330 20.75 24.95 31.14
N HIS A 331 20.06 26.09 31.18
CA HIS A 331 20.69 27.38 30.94
C HIS A 331 21.71 27.59 32.05
N SER A 332 22.97 27.21 31.79
CA SER A 332 24.10 27.71 32.54
C SER A 332 24.24 29.19 32.20
N ARG A 333 23.72 30.06 33.07
CA ARG A 333 24.16 31.46 33.12
C ARG A 333 25.60 31.43 33.65
N GLY A 334 26.55 31.55 32.73
CA GLY A 334 27.95 31.87 33.01
C GLY A 334 28.16 33.35 32.80
#